data_AF-A0A091I962-F1
#
_entry.id   AF-A0A091I962-F1
#
_cell.length_a   1.000
_cell.length_b   1.000
_cell.length_c   1.000
_cell.angle_alpha   90.00
_cell.angle_beta   90.00
_cell.angle_gamma   90.00
#
_symmetry.space_group_name_H-M   'P 1'
#
loop_
_entity.id
_entity.type
_entity.pdbx_description
1 polymer ?
#
loop_
_entity_poly.entity_id
_entity_poly.type
_entity_poly.pdbx_seq_one_letter_code
_entity_poly.pdbx_strand_id
1 'polypeptide(L)'
;PQVCWLAPEQTAGKQKPYLYTQGQAVLNRSFFPCFDTPSIKFTYSATVKVPEGFTAVMSATSWEKQKDNTFIFKMSQPIPSYLIALAVGDIMSADVGPRSRVWAEPCLIEAAKKEYDGVIEEFLTVGEKLFGPYVWGRYDILFMPPSFPFGGMENPCLTFLTPCLLAGDRSLVDVVIHEISHSWFGNLVTNATWGEFWLNEGFTMYAQRRISTEVYGSAYTCLEAATGRVLLRQHMDNTGEDHPLNKLRVIIEPGVNPDDTYNETPYEKGYCFVSYLAHLVGDQSKFDAFLQAYVNHFKFQSITADDTLSFFLEYFPELKAEGVDSIPGFEFDRWLNVPGWPPYLPDLSPGEQLMKPADELAELWAADGLNMEAIEAVDIMAWKTYQLVYFLDQILQKSPLPAGNVERLSKMYPKISKAQNAELRLRWCQIILKNNLEAEYSKVKDFLHSQGKQKYTLPLYRAMWGGSEAARALAMETFSATAPQLHINVQNYVKKILGL
;
A
#
# COMPACT_ATOMS: atom_id res chain seq x y z
N PRO A 1 5.40 -11.13 -15.35
CA PRO A 1 6.25 -10.55 -16.41
C PRO A 1 6.43 -9.05 -16.13
N GLN A 2 7.61 -8.48 -16.39
CA GLN A 2 7.90 -7.06 -16.13
C GLN A 2 7.00 -6.12 -16.92
N VAL A 3 6.83 -6.40 -18.21
CA VAL A 3 6.11 -5.55 -19.14
C VAL A 3 4.68 -6.06 -19.28
N CYS A 4 3.73 -5.21 -18.94
CA CYS A 4 2.31 -5.51 -19.03
C CYS A 4 1.71 -4.74 -20.20
N TRP A 5 1.26 -5.48 -21.21
CA TRP A 5 0.48 -4.94 -22.33
C TRP A 5 -1.00 -5.10 -22.03
N LEU A 6 -1.72 -3.98 -22.08
CA LEU A 6 -3.14 -3.92 -21.83
C LEU A 6 -3.88 -3.63 -23.13
N ALA A 7 -4.89 -4.45 -23.41
CA ALA A 7 -5.85 -4.19 -24.46
C ALA A 7 -6.72 -2.97 -24.10
N PRO A 8 -7.36 -2.30 -25.09
CA PRO A 8 -8.24 -1.18 -24.81
C PRO A 8 -9.28 -1.47 -23.72
N GLU A 9 -9.87 -2.65 -23.69
CA GLU A 9 -10.91 -3.04 -22.72
C GLU A 9 -10.41 -3.08 -21.27
N GLN A 10 -9.09 -3.13 -21.06
CA GLN A 10 -8.44 -3.13 -19.74
C GLN A 10 -8.05 -1.71 -19.27
N THR A 11 -8.23 -0.69 -20.12
CA THR A 11 -8.02 0.73 -19.81
C THR A 11 -9.28 1.38 -19.24
N ALA A 12 -9.17 2.57 -18.66
CA ALA A 12 -10.32 3.34 -18.21
C ALA A 12 -11.11 3.92 -19.40
N GLY A 13 -10.41 4.43 -20.43
CA GLY A 13 -11.00 5.04 -21.61
C GLY A 13 -11.60 4.05 -22.60
N LYS A 14 -11.23 2.77 -22.54
CA LYS A 14 -11.72 1.68 -23.41
C LYS A 14 -11.40 1.83 -24.90
N GLN A 15 -10.53 2.78 -25.27
CA GLN A 15 -10.28 3.17 -26.67
C GLN A 15 -8.88 2.83 -27.19
N LYS A 16 -7.85 3.01 -26.35
CA LYS A 16 -6.45 2.81 -26.72
C LYS A 16 -5.81 1.74 -25.85
N PRO A 17 -4.83 0.97 -26.36
CA PRO A 17 -4.03 0.09 -25.52
C PRO A 17 -3.18 0.88 -24.52
N TYR A 18 -2.61 0.18 -23.54
CA TYR A 18 -1.71 0.76 -22.56
C TYR A 18 -0.55 -0.20 -22.30
N LEU A 19 0.64 0.34 -21.98
CA LEU A 19 1.79 -0.42 -21.51
C LEU A 19 2.27 0.15 -20.19
N TYR A 20 2.66 -0.73 -19.26
CA TYR A 20 3.43 -0.33 -18.10
C TYR A 20 4.44 -1.40 -17.71
N THR A 21 5.38 -1.02 -16.86
CA THR A 21 6.39 -1.90 -16.28
C THR A 21 6.30 -1.97 -14.76
N GLN A 22 6.64 -3.10 -14.13
CA GLN A 22 6.73 -3.27 -12.67
C GLN A 22 8.03 -3.98 -12.28
N GLY A 23 9.08 -3.22 -11.94
CA GLY A 23 10.49 -3.66 -11.81
C GLY A 23 10.81 -4.57 -10.64
N GLN A 24 10.19 -4.28 -9.50
CA GLN A 24 10.40 -4.99 -8.25
C GLN A 24 9.83 -6.43 -8.33
N ALA A 25 10.53 -7.46 -7.84
CA ALA A 25 11.87 -7.41 -7.22
C ALA A 25 13.02 -7.58 -8.23
N VAL A 26 12.89 -8.52 -9.17
CA VAL A 26 13.96 -8.92 -10.10
C VAL A 26 13.45 -9.07 -11.53
N LEU A 27 12.52 -8.18 -11.91
CA LEU A 27 11.79 -8.31 -13.15
C LEU A 27 12.40 -7.43 -14.27
N ASN A 28 13.17 -6.38 -13.95
CA ASN A 28 13.74 -5.49 -14.97
C ASN A 28 14.76 -6.17 -15.90
N ARG A 29 15.39 -7.28 -15.49
CA ARG A 29 16.17 -8.15 -16.39
C ARG A 29 15.38 -8.67 -17.60
N SER A 30 14.05 -8.70 -17.52
CA SER A 30 13.16 -9.12 -18.61
C SER A 30 12.69 -7.96 -19.50
N PHE A 31 13.02 -6.72 -19.13
CA PHE A 31 12.79 -5.53 -19.95
C PHE A 31 14.07 -5.06 -20.67
N PHE A 32 15.21 -5.10 -20.00
CA PHE A 32 16.52 -4.83 -20.61
C PHE A 32 17.64 -5.61 -19.90
N PRO A 33 18.75 -5.96 -20.58
CA PRO A 33 19.90 -6.60 -19.93
C PRO A 33 20.52 -5.66 -18.89
N CYS A 34 20.59 -6.10 -17.64
CA CYS A 34 21.20 -5.34 -16.56
C CYS A 34 21.72 -6.23 -15.43
N PHE A 35 22.52 -5.63 -14.54
CA PHE A 35 22.78 -6.22 -13.24
C PHE A 35 21.56 -5.98 -12.35
N ASP A 36 20.62 -6.92 -12.39
CA ASP A 36 19.32 -6.75 -11.77
C ASP A 36 19.34 -7.13 -10.28
N THR A 37 20.01 -6.28 -9.51
CA THR A 37 20.24 -6.38 -8.07
C THR A 37 20.13 -4.99 -7.44
N PRO A 38 19.54 -4.86 -6.25
CA PRO A 38 19.45 -3.57 -5.59
C PRO A 38 20.80 -3.07 -5.03
N SER A 39 21.83 -3.93 -4.98
CA SER A 39 23.20 -3.55 -4.58
C SER A 39 23.91 -2.60 -5.55
N ILE A 40 23.46 -2.52 -6.80
CA ILE A 40 24.08 -1.69 -7.83
C ILE A 40 23.14 -0.54 -8.18
N LYS A 41 23.59 0.69 -7.93
CA LYS A 41 22.87 1.91 -8.33
C LYS A 41 23.55 2.59 -9.50
N PHE A 42 22.76 3.17 -10.40
CA PHE A 42 23.25 3.87 -11.57
C PHE A 42 22.29 4.98 -12.00
N THR A 43 22.83 6.01 -12.66
CA THR A 43 22.04 6.99 -13.40
C THR A 43 21.67 6.43 -14.76
N TYR A 44 20.58 6.90 -15.37
CA TYR A 44 20.24 6.47 -16.73
C TYR A 44 19.71 7.62 -17.59
N SER A 45 19.75 7.42 -18.89
CA SER A 45 19.02 8.22 -19.87
C SER A 45 18.34 7.29 -20.86
N ALA A 46 17.15 7.66 -21.32
CA ALA A 46 16.35 6.85 -22.21
C ALA A 46 15.73 7.71 -23.30
N THR A 47 15.65 7.17 -24.52
CA THR A 47 14.94 7.77 -25.65
C THR A 47 13.84 6.81 -26.06
N VAL A 48 12.59 7.24 -25.91
CA VAL A 48 11.42 6.40 -26.10
C VAL A 48 10.54 7.01 -27.18
N LYS A 49 10.45 6.34 -28.33
CA LYS A 49 9.56 6.72 -29.42
C LYS A 49 8.25 5.96 -29.32
N VAL A 50 7.12 6.68 -29.32
CA VAL A 50 5.78 6.09 -29.21
C VAL A 50 4.87 6.61 -30.33
N PRO A 51 3.82 5.87 -30.72
CA PRO A 51 2.90 6.31 -31.79
C PRO A 51 2.25 7.66 -31.45
N GLU A 52 1.90 8.45 -32.46
CA GLU A 52 1.19 9.71 -32.25
C GLU A 52 -0.10 9.52 -31.42
N GLY A 53 -0.38 10.49 -30.56
CA GLY A 53 -1.51 10.42 -29.61
C GLY A 53 -1.26 9.52 -28.40
N PHE A 54 -0.05 8.99 -28.20
CA PHE A 54 0.41 8.39 -26.95
C PHE A 54 1.41 9.30 -26.24
N THR A 55 1.44 9.17 -24.91
CA THR A 55 2.42 9.82 -24.04
C THR A 55 3.24 8.73 -23.36
N ALA A 56 4.57 8.88 -23.36
CA ALA A 56 5.46 8.08 -22.53
C ALA A 56 5.79 8.83 -21.24
N VAL A 57 5.85 8.11 -20.13
CA VAL A 57 6.32 8.61 -18.83
C VAL A 57 7.28 7.59 -18.20
N MET A 58 8.31 8.07 -17.51
CA MET A 58 9.31 7.22 -16.86
C MET A 58 9.70 7.78 -15.49
N SER A 59 10.28 6.93 -14.64
CA SER A 59 10.88 7.32 -13.36
C SER A 59 12.18 8.10 -13.56
N ALA A 60 12.06 9.39 -13.90
CA ALA A 60 13.16 10.24 -14.34
C ALA A 60 13.05 11.64 -13.75
N THR A 61 14.21 12.24 -13.41
CA THR A 61 14.29 13.61 -12.86
C THR A 61 13.95 14.70 -13.87
N SER A 62 14.09 14.42 -15.17
CA SER A 62 13.77 15.36 -16.25
C SER A 62 13.37 14.62 -17.51
N TRP A 63 12.54 15.27 -18.32
CA TRP A 63 12.17 14.77 -19.63
C TRP A 63 11.93 15.90 -20.64
N GLU A 64 12.06 15.58 -21.92
CA GLU A 64 11.69 16.45 -23.03
C GLU A 64 10.94 15.66 -24.10
N LYS A 65 10.00 16.31 -24.80
CA LYS A 65 9.33 15.76 -25.98
C LYS A 65 9.91 16.39 -27.24
N GLN A 66 10.38 15.57 -28.17
CA GLN A 66 10.94 15.99 -29.45
C GLN A 66 9.92 15.92 -30.60
N LYS A 67 10.34 16.40 -31.78
CA LYS A 67 9.54 16.35 -33.02
C LYS A 67 9.53 14.90 -33.53
N ASP A 68 8.35 14.28 -33.66
CA ASP A 68 8.06 12.86 -33.99
C ASP A 68 7.54 11.96 -32.85
N ASN A 69 7.06 12.58 -31.76
CA ASN A 69 6.53 11.90 -30.57
C ASN A 69 7.55 11.00 -29.86
N THR A 70 8.84 11.38 -29.95
CA THR A 70 9.92 10.83 -29.14
C THR A 70 10.07 11.59 -27.83
N PHE A 71 10.25 10.86 -26.73
CA PHE A 71 10.48 11.40 -25.39
C PHE A 71 11.89 11.04 -24.95
N ILE A 72 12.64 12.01 -24.44
CA ILE A 72 13.96 11.80 -23.83
C ILE A 72 13.84 12.00 -22.34
N PHE A 73 14.30 11.01 -21.58
CA PHE A 73 14.28 10.99 -20.12
C PHE A 73 15.71 10.94 -19.59
N LYS A 74 15.92 11.57 -18.43
CA LYS A 74 17.18 11.49 -17.67
C LYS A 74 16.90 11.35 -16.18
N MET A 75 17.45 10.31 -15.57
CA MET A 75 17.53 10.13 -14.12
C MET A 75 18.94 10.48 -13.68
N SER A 76 19.08 11.66 -13.07
CA SER A 76 20.38 12.20 -12.66
C SER A 76 20.87 11.67 -11.31
N GLN A 77 19.97 11.07 -10.52
CA GLN A 77 20.32 10.43 -9.26
C GLN A 77 20.56 8.93 -9.48
N PRO A 78 21.52 8.31 -8.78
CA PRO A 78 21.75 6.88 -8.90
C PRO A 78 20.60 6.09 -8.23
N ILE A 79 20.02 5.15 -8.97
CA ILE A 79 18.94 4.28 -8.50
C ILE A 79 19.25 2.81 -8.79
N PRO A 80 18.77 1.85 -7.97
CA PRO A 80 18.80 0.43 -8.30
C PRO A 80 17.93 0.12 -9.52
N SER A 81 18.26 -0.98 -10.22
CA SER A 81 17.57 -1.37 -11.47
C SER A 81 16.06 -1.49 -11.32
N TYR A 82 15.56 -2.01 -10.20
CA TYR A 82 14.13 -2.29 -9.98
C TYR A 82 13.24 -1.03 -9.99
N LEU A 83 13.83 0.16 -9.81
CA LEU A 83 13.11 1.45 -9.81
C LEU A 83 12.99 2.08 -11.21
N ILE A 84 13.55 1.47 -12.24
CA ILE A 84 13.33 1.92 -13.61
C ILE A 84 11.93 1.49 -14.04
N ALA A 85 11.10 2.48 -14.35
CA ALA A 85 9.73 2.31 -14.76
C ALA A 85 9.43 3.08 -16.06
N LEU A 86 8.52 2.51 -16.85
CA LEU A 86 7.96 3.08 -18.07
C LEU A 86 6.47 2.82 -18.08
N ALA A 87 5.69 3.84 -18.47
CA ALA A 87 4.32 3.67 -18.90
C ALA A 87 4.07 4.43 -20.21
N VAL A 88 3.25 3.84 -21.08
CA VAL A 88 2.85 4.41 -22.37
C VAL A 88 1.36 4.21 -22.56
N GLY A 89 0.64 5.29 -22.81
CA GLY A 89 -0.81 5.23 -22.97
C GLY A 89 -1.40 6.55 -23.44
N ASP A 90 -2.73 6.62 -23.40
CA ASP A 90 -3.46 7.88 -23.48
C ASP A 90 -3.32 8.60 -22.14
N ILE A 91 -2.16 9.21 -21.89
CA ILE A 91 -1.84 9.81 -20.59
C ILE A 91 -1.79 11.32 -20.74
N MET A 92 -2.50 12.01 -19.86
CA MET A 92 -2.39 13.44 -19.66
C MET A 92 -2.10 13.77 -18.20
N SER A 93 -1.90 15.04 -17.91
CA SER A 93 -1.23 15.45 -16.69
C SER A 93 -1.77 16.79 -16.19
N ALA A 94 -1.92 16.94 -14.87
CA ALA A 94 -2.37 18.17 -14.23
C ALA A 94 -1.55 18.44 -12.97
N ASP A 95 -1.02 19.66 -12.83
CA ASP A 95 -0.30 20.05 -11.62
C ASP A 95 -1.28 20.15 -10.44
N VAL A 96 -0.82 19.64 -9.29
CA VAL A 96 -1.59 19.57 -8.01
C VAL A 96 -0.79 20.16 -6.84
N GLY A 97 0.39 20.71 -7.12
CA GLY A 97 1.27 21.30 -6.12
C GLY A 97 2.47 21.98 -6.78
N PRO A 98 3.33 22.66 -6.00
CA PRO A 98 4.47 23.41 -6.52
C PRO A 98 5.51 22.53 -7.21
N ARG A 99 5.59 21.25 -6.83
CA ARG A 99 6.54 20.26 -7.36
C ARG A 99 5.90 18.89 -7.58
N SER A 100 4.59 18.87 -7.83
CA SER A 100 3.84 17.61 -7.96
C SER A 100 2.77 17.66 -9.03
N ARG A 101 2.65 16.56 -9.76
CA ARG A 101 1.64 16.33 -10.79
C ARG A 101 0.88 15.04 -10.57
N VAL A 102 -0.35 15.00 -11.03
CA VAL A 102 -1.04 13.73 -11.31
C VAL A 102 -1.05 13.47 -12.81
N TRP A 103 -0.78 12.23 -13.19
CA TRP A 103 -0.85 11.69 -14.53
C TRP A 103 -1.94 10.63 -14.56
N ALA A 104 -2.80 10.63 -15.57
CA ALA A 104 -3.89 9.67 -15.69
C ALA A 104 -4.43 9.62 -17.13
N GLU A 105 -5.31 8.65 -17.40
CA GLU A 105 -6.15 8.69 -18.59
C GLU A 105 -7.08 9.93 -18.57
N PRO A 106 -7.46 10.49 -19.74
CA PRO A 106 -8.22 11.75 -19.79
C PRO A 106 -9.53 11.74 -18.99
N CYS A 107 -10.20 10.59 -18.93
CA CYS A 107 -11.45 10.44 -18.18
C CYS A 107 -11.27 10.48 -16.64
N LEU A 108 -10.03 10.36 -16.14
CA LEU A 108 -9.71 10.34 -14.71
C LEU A 108 -8.99 11.62 -14.24
N ILE A 109 -8.49 12.46 -15.16
CA ILE A 109 -7.58 13.55 -14.80
C ILE A 109 -8.20 14.59 -13.85
N GLU A 110 -9.47 14.95 -14.07
CA GLU A 110 -10.15 15.95 -13.22
C GLU A 110 -10.45 15.40 -11.83
N ALA A 111 -10.81 14.12 -11.74
CA ALA A 111 -10.97 13.44 -10.46
C ALA A 111 -9.64 13.39 -9.70
N ALA A 112 -8.57 12.96 -10.37
CA ALA A 112 -7.22 12.91 -9.80
C ALA A 112 -6.73 14.29 -9.32
N LYS A 113 -6.94 15.33 -10.14
CA LYS A 113 -6.56 16.70 -9.80
C LYS A 113 -7.30 17.17 -8.55
N LYS A 114 -8.63 17.02 -8.51
CA LYS A 114 -9.45 17.44 -7.36
C LYS A 114 -9.09 16.70 -6.08
N GLU A 115 -8.82 15.40 -6.19
CA GLU A 115 -8.49 14.53 -5.05
C GLU A 115 -7.16 14.92 -4.41
N TYR A 116 -6.13 15.22 -5.23
CA TYR A 116 -4.75 15.41 -4.74
C TYR A 116 -4.26 16.85 -4.72
N ASP A 117 -5.10 17.83 -5.05
CA ASP A 117 -4.75 19.26 -5.01
C ASP A 117 -4.28 19.70 -3.61
N GLY A 118 -3.00 20.07 -3.53
CA GLY A 118 -2.27 20.49 -2.33
C GLY A 118 -1.76 19.36 -1.42
N VAL A 119 -2.34 18.17 -1.53
CA VAL A 119 -2.16 17.08 -0.54
C VAL A 119 -0.74 16.51 -0.54
N ILE A 120 -0.14 16.36 -1.72
CA ILE A 120 1.21 15.77 -1.85
C ILE A 120 2.25 16.68 -1.18
N GLU A 121 2.13 17.99 -1.34
CA GLU A 121 3.09 18.94 -0.77
C GLU A 121 3.03 18.99 0.76
N GLU A 122 1.84 18.83 1.33
CA GLU A 122 1.64 18.70 2.79
C GLU A 122 2.48 17.54 3.34
N PHE A 123 2.35 16.36 2.73
CA PHE A 123 3.08 15.16 3.17
C PHE A 123 4.58 15.26 2.91
N LEU A 124 5.00 15.79 1.77
CA LEU A 124 6.41 16.03 1.46
C LEU A 124 7.05 16.98 2.48
N THR A 125 6.36 18.06 2.86
CA THR A 125 6.87 19.04 3.83
C THR A 125 7.11 18.39 5.19
N VAL A 126 6.19 17.53 5.64
CA VAL A 126 6.36 16.78 6.90
C VAL A 126 7.50 15.78 6.77
N GLY A 127 7.56 15.02 5.67
CA GLY A 127 8.65 14.08 5.41
C GLY A 127 10.02 14.76 5.37
N GLU A 128 10.14 15.92 4.74
CA GLU A 128 11.40 16.69 4.69
C GLU A 128 11.84 17.18 6.06
N LYS A 129 10.90 17.62 6.90
CA LYS A 129 11.17 18.01 8.28
C LYS A 129 11.68 16.83 9.11
N LEU A 130 11.14 15.63 8.89
CA LEU A 130 11.46 14.43 9.67
C LEU A 130 12.73 13.73 9.18
N PHE A 131 12.95 13.63 7.88
CA PHE A 131 13.94 12.71 7.27
C PHE A 131 15.00 13.42 6.41
N GLY A 132 14.90 14.76 6.28
CA GLY A 132 15.81 15.58 5.50
C GLY A 132 15.32 15.85 4.06
N PRO A 133 16.08 16.60 3.24
CA PRO A 133 15.57 17.15 1.98
C PRO A 133 15.10 16.12 0.95
N TYR A 134 14.01 16.42 0.23
CA TYR A 134 13.56 15.63 -0.91
C TYR A 134 14.42 15.93 -2.15
N VAL A 135 15.20 14.95 -2.61
CA VAL A 135 16.30 15.19 -3.58
C VAL A 135 15.98 14.76 -5.02
N TRP A 136 14.73 14.39 -5.29
CA TRP A 136 14.29 13.89 -6.59
C TRP A 136 13.70 14.99 -7.48
N GLY A 137 13.61 16.23 -6.98
CA GLY A 137 13.06 17.38 -7.69
C GLY A 137 11.54 17.42 -7.62
N ARG A 138 10.85 16.62 -8.44
CA ARG A 138 9.38 16.51 -8.45
C ARG A 138 8.91 15.20 -7.84
N TYR A 139 7.71 15.21 -7.29
CA TYR A 139 6.97 14.00 -6.91
C TYR A 139 5.67 13.97 -7.69
N ASP A 140 5.66 13.22 -8.79
CA ASP A 140 4.45 13.02 -9.57
C ASP A 140 3.84 11.64 -9.27
N ILE A 141 2.53 11.53 -9.47
CA ILE A 141 1.76 10.29 -9.33
C ILE A 141 1.19 9.92 -10.69
N LEU A 142 1.30 8.66 -11.09
CA LEU A 142 0.58 8.08 -12.22
C LEU A 142 -0.55 7.18 -11.70
N PHE A 143 -1.79 7.58 -11.92
CA PHE A 143 -2.94 6.69 -11.73
C PHE A 143 -2.98 5.69 -12.87
N MET A 144 -2.76 4.43 -12.51
CA MET A 144 -2.74 3.31 -13.43
C MET A 144 -4.14 2.96 -13.93
N PRO A 145 -4.26 2.20 -15.04
CA PRO A 145 -5.55 1.66 -15.48
C PRO A 145 -6.25 0.83 -14.39
N PRO A 146 -7.60 0.71 -14.42
CA PRO A 146 -8.36 -0.07 -13.42
C PRO A 146 -7.95 -1.54 -13.30
N SER A 147 -7.32 -2.09 -14.34
CA SER A 147 -6.77 -3.45 -14.36
C SER A 147 -5.48 -3.61 -13.54
N PHE A 148 -4.84 -2.53 -13.08
CA PHE A 148 -3.61 -2.59 -12.31
C PHE A 148 -3.80 -3.38 -11.00
N PRO A 149 -3.05 -4.49 -10.79
CA PRO A 149 -3.36 -5.43 -9.72
C PRO A 149 -2.80 -5.02 -8.35
N PHE A 150 -1.89 -4.04 -8.29
CA PHE A 150 -1.12 -3.67 -7.08
C PHE A 150 -1.68 -2.42 -6.37
N GLY A 151 -1.08 -2.09 -5.21
CA GLY A 151 -1.41 -0.89 -4.43
C GLY A 151 -0.73 0.35 -4.99
N GLY A 152 0.60 0.37 -4.88
CA GLY A 152 1.46 1.39 -5.45
C GLY A 152 2.83 0.81 -5.80
N MET A 153 3.71 1.66 -6.33
CA MET A 153 5.12 1.39 -6.56
C MET A 153 5.88 2.72 -6.53
N GLU A 154 6.92 2.79 -5.73
CA GLU A 154 7.69 3.96 -5.33
C GLU A 154 8.66 4.50 -6.40
N ASN A 155 8.34 4.30 -7.68
CA ASN A 155 9.23 4.66 -8.77
C ASN A 155 9.63 6.15 -8.66
N PRO A 156 10.94 6.49 -8.56
CA PRO A 156 11.36 7.85 -8.24
C PRO A 156 10.85 8.86 -9.24
N CYS A 157 10.39 10.02 -8.75
CA CYS A 157 9.76 11.09 -9.52
C CYS A 157 8.37 10.76 -10.09
N LEU A 158 7.93 9.49 -10.11
CA LEU A 158 6.68 9.07 -10.76
C LEU A 158 6.08 7.81 -10.10
N THR A 159 5.50 7.97 -8.92
CA THR A 159 4.86 6.89 -8.16
C THR A 159 3.68 6.32 -8.96
N PHE A 160 3.63 5.00 -9.15
CA PHE A 160 2.47 4.36 -9.78
C PHE A 160 1.45 4.04 -8.69
N LEU A 161 0.18 4.38 -8.91
CA LEU A 161 -0.89 4.13 -7.95
C LEU A 161 -2.11 3.49 -8.60
N THR A 162 -2.80 2.64 -7.85
CA THR A 162 -4.13 2.14 -8.23
C THR A 162 -5.15 3.29 -8.32
N PRO A 163 -6.05 3.29 -9.34
CA PRO A 163 -7.09 4.31 -9.47
C PRO A 163 -8.18 4.17 -8.41
N CYS A 164 -8.19 3.08 -7.63
CA CYS A 164 -9.08 2.90 -6.49
C CYS A 164 -8.88 3.96 -5.38
N LEU A 165 -7.77 4.70 -5.40
CA LEU A 165 -7.52 5.80 -4.47
C LEU A 165 -8.27 7.10 -4.86
N LEU A 166 -8.89 7.15 -6.04
CA LEU A 166 -9.76 8.25 -6.47
C LEU A 166 -11.16 8.12 -5.84
N ALA A 167 -11.24 8.29 -4.53
CA ALA A 167 -12.50 8.16 -3.78
C ALA A 167 -13.45 9.35 -4.02
N GLY A 168 -12.92 10.53 -4.36
CA GLY A 168 -13.69 11.74 -4.65
C GLY A 168 -13.90 12.66 -3.44
N ASP A 169 -13.42 12.25 -2.26
CA ASP A 169 -13.57 12.92 -0.97
C ASP A 169 -12.27 12.99 -0.16
N ARG A 170 -11.13 12.62 -0.78
CA ARG A 170 -9.79 12.55 -0.19
C ARG A 170 -9.63 11.50 0.92
N SER A 171 -10.57 10.57 1.05
CA SER A 171 -10.56 9.58 2.13
C SER A 171 -9.45 8.51 2.03
N LEU A 172 -8.75 8.40 0.90
CA LEU A 172 -7.68 7.42 0.66
C LEU A 172 -6.34 8.07 0.29
N VAL A 173 -6.20 9.39 0.45
CA VAL A 173 -4.98 10.10 0.04
C VAL A 173 -3.79 9.78 0.95
N ASP A 174 -4.05 9.38 2.19
CA ASP A 174 -3.04 8.97 3.18
C ASP A 174 -2.24 7.73 2.74
N VAL A 175 -2.80 6.89 1.86
CA VAL A 175 -2.08 5.76 1.22
C VAL A 175 -0.82 6.24 0.48
N VAL A 176 -0.80 7.48 -0.01
CA VAL A 176 0.36 8.06 -0.72
C VAL A 176 1.54 8.33 0.22
N ILE A 177 1.29 8.46 1.54
CA ILE A 177 2.35 8.70 2.52
C ILE A 177 3.38 7.56 2.52
N HIS A 178 2.94 6.31 2.30
CA HIS A 178 3.83 5.15 2.17
C HIS A 178 4.84 5.36 1.03
N GLU A 179 4.33 5.63 -0.16
CA GLU A 179 5.14 5.84 -1.37
C GLU A 179 6.03 7.08 -1.27
N ILE A 180 5.55 8.14 -0.61
CA ILE A 180 6.37 9.31 -0.29
C ILE A 180 7.54 8.92 0.60
N SER A 181 7.29 8.11 1.64
CA SER A 181 8.31 7.69 2.61
C SER A 181 9.41 6.87 1.95
N HIS A 182 9.09 6.09 0.91
CA HIS A 182 10.09 5.39 0.12
C HIS A 182 11.13 6.30 -0.57
N SER A 183 10.80 7.58 -0.77
CA SER A 183 11.73 8.57 -1.28
C SER A 183 12.99 8.72 -0.41
N TRP A 184 12.92 8.33 0.87
CA TRP A 184 14.05 8.24 1.79
C TRP A 184 14.43 6.76 2.06
N PHE A 185 13.45 5.92 2.39
CA PHE A 185 13.66 4.53 2.81
C PHE A 185 13.32 3.55 1.67
N GLY A 186 14.32 3.08 0.95
CA GLY A 186 14.19 2.28 -0.26
C GLY A 186 14.85 2.96 -1.44
N ASN A 187 14.48 4.19 -1.77
CA ASN A 187 15.06 4.89 -2.93
C ASN A 187 16.45 5.47 -2.63
N LEU A 188 16.59 6.24 -1.53
CA LEU A 188 17.89 6.78 -1.12
C LEU A 188 18.74 5.74 -0.40
N VAL A 189 18.20 5.13 0.64
CA VAL A 189 18.84 4.04 1.38
C VAL A 189 18.17 2.74 0.97
N THR A 190 18.86 1.89 0.22
CA THR A 190 18.25 0.67 -0.36
C THR A 190 18.78 -0.56 0.35
N ASN A 191 17.97 -1.60 0.52
CA ASN A 191 18.45 -2.93 0.85
C ASN A 191 19.47 -3.45 -0.19
N ALA A 192 20.62 -3.97 0.25
CA ALA A 192 21.63 -4.53 -0.65
C ALA A 192 21.17 -5.84 -1.32
N THR A 193 20.27 -6.58 -0.68
CA THR A 193 19.69 -7.82 -1.21
C THR A 193 18.21 -7.93 -0.84
N TRP A 194 17.44 -8.68 -1.62
CA TRP A 194 16.02 -8.96 -1.32
C TRP A 194 15.81 -9.77 -0.03
N GLY A 195 16.85 -10.43 0.48
CA GLY A 195 16.80 -11.06 1.81
C GLY A 195 16.67 -10.06 2.96
N GLU A 196 17.02 -8.80 2.72
CA GLU A 196 16.96 -7.69 3.68
C GLU A 196 15.83 -6.70 3.33
N PHE A 197 14.77 -7.16 2.67
CA PHE A 197 13.69 -6.30 2.17
C PHE A 197 12.99 -5.48 3.28
N TRP A 198 13.04 -5.96 4.52
CA TRP A 198 12.53 -5.22 5.69
C TRP A 198 13.22 -3.87 5.91
N LEU A 199 14.46 -3.65 5.42
CA LEU A 199 15.14 -2.36 5.53
C LEU A 199 14.44 -1.28 4.71
N ASN A 200 13.80 -1.66 3.60
CA ASN A 200 12.93 -0.75 2.86
C ASN A 200 11.60 -0.66 3.60
N GLU A 201 10.86 -1.77 3.68
CA GLU A 201 9.45 -1.73 4.09
C GLU A 201 9.23 -1.42 5.56
N GLY A 202 10.06 -1.93 6.46
CA GLY A 202 9.94 -1.67 7.89
C GLY A 202 10.22 -0.21 8.24
N PHE A 203 11.24 0.39 7.62
CA PHE A 203 11.53 1.81 7.78
C PHE A 203 10.49 2.68 7.07
N THR A 204 10.02 2.32 5.88
CA THR A 204 8.94 3.03 5.18
C THR A 204 7.65 3.00 6.00
N MET A 205 7.27 1.85 6.56
CA MET A 205 6.09 1.75 7.42
C MET A 205 6.21 2.59 8.69
N TYR A 206 7.40 2.62 9.30
CA TYR A 206 7.68 3.51 10.43
C TYR A 206 7.57 4.98 10.02
N ALA A 207 8.19 5.36 8.91
CA ALA A 207 8.17 6.72 8.37
C ALA A 207 6.76 7.18 7.99
N GLN A 208 5.97 6.30 7.38
CA GLN A 208 4.56 6.55 7.07
C GLN A 208 3.78 6.86 8.33
N ARG A 209 3.91 6.02 9.36
CA ARG A 209 3.19 6.22 10.63
C ARG A 209 3.70 7.46 11.36
N ARG A 210 4.98 7.81 11.22
CA ARG A 210 5.50 9.08 11.74
C ARG A 210 4.89 10.29 11.03
N ILE A 211 4.87 10.34 9.69
CA ILE A 211 4.19 11.42 8.95
C ILE A 211 2.70 11.47 9.30
N SER A 212 2.01 10.32 9.31
CA SER A 212 0.61 10.17 9.69
C SER A 212 0.35 10.75 11.10
N THR A 213 1.25 10.54 12.05
CA THR A 213 1.13 11.08 13.42
C THR A 213 1.21 12.61 13.43
N GLU A 214 2.13 13.21 12.66
CA GLU A 214 2.25 14.68 12.59
C GLU A 214 1.04 15.33 11.90
N VAL A 215 0.45 14.65 10.91
CA VAL A 215 -0.66 15.19 10.11
C VAL A 215 -2.02 14.94 10.78
N TYR A 216 -2.24 13.72 11.27
CA TYR A 216 -3.55 13.24 11.72
C TYR A 216 -3.63 12.96 13.22
N GLY A 217 -2.50 12.96 13.93
CA GLY A 217 -2.42 12.69 15.37
C GLY A 217 -2.28 11.21 15.72
N SER A 218 -1.76 10.96 16.93
CA SER A 218 -1.40 9.62 17.40
C SER A 218 -2.57 8.63 17.44
N ALA A 219 -3.78 9.08 17.78
CA ALA A 219 -4.94 8.20 17.83
C ALA A 219 -5.28 7.58 16.46
N TYR A 220 -5.22 8.39 15.39
CA TYR A 220 -5.48 7.91 14.03
C TYR A 220 -4.39 6.94 13.56
N THR A 221 -3.12 7.27 13.79
CA THR A 221 -2.00 6.40 13.43
C THR A 221 -1.97 5.11 14.25
N CYS A 222 -2.32 5.15 15.54
CA CYS A 222 -2.39 3.93 16.35
C CYS A 222 -3.48 2.99 15.86
N LEU A 223 -4.60 3.53 15.38
CA LEU A 223 -5.66 2.74 14.75
C LEU A 223 -5.20 2.08 13.43
N GLU A 224 -4.49 2.84 12.59
CA GLU A 224 -3.83 2.32 11.39
C GLU A 224 -2.85 1.18 11.75
N ALA A 225 -2.01 1.38 12.77
CA ALA A 225 -1.06 0.37 13.24
C ALA A 225 -1.74 -0.86 13.86
N ALA A 226 -2.89 -0.69 14.51
CA ALA A 226 -3.69 -1.81 15.02
C ALA A 226 -4.23 -2.68 13.86
N THR A 227 -4.65 -2.05 12.77
CA THR A 227 -5.07 -2.76 11.56
C THR A 227 -3.90 -3.53 10.94
N GLY A 228 -2.72 -2.90 10.85
CA GLY A 228 -1.49 -3.56 10.42
C GLY A 228 -1.12 -4.79 11.27
N ARG A 229 -1.23 -4.67 12.60
CA ARG A 229 -1.01 -5.79 13.53
C ARG A 229 -1.95 -6.97 13.27
N VAL A 230 -3.22 -6.71 12.95
CA VAL A 230 -4.19 -7.75 12.59
C VAL A 230 -3.81 -8.43 11.28
N LEU A 231 -3.36 -7.68 10.27
CA LEU A 231 -2.89 -8.23 8.99
C LEU A 231 -1.67 -9.14 9.18
N LEU A 232 -0.69 -8.72 9.99
CA LEU A 232 0.46 -9.56 10.34
C LEU A 232 0.02 -10.86 11.02
N ARG A 233 -0.95 -10.78 11.95
CA ARG A 233 -1.49 -11.97 12.63
C ARG A 233 -2.14 -12.93 11.65
N GLN A 234 -3.01 -12.42 10.79
CA GLN A 234 -3.66 -13.21 9.74
C GLN A 234 -2.64 -13.84 8.78
N HIS A 235 -1.59 -13.10 8.42
CA HIS A 235 -0.52 -13.62 7.58
C HIS A 235 0.18 -14.82 8.23
N MET A 236 0.56 -14.69 9.51
CA MET A 236 1.22 -15.77 10.25
C MET A 236 0.29 -16.95 10.52
N ASP A 237 -1.01 -16.73 10.72
CA ASP A 237 -1.99 -17.81 10.88
C ASP A 237 -2.16 -18.61 9.58
N ASN A 238 -2.07 -17.94 8.43
CA ASN A 238 -2.18 -18.57 7.12
C ASN A 238 -0.89 -19.29 6.68
N THR A 239 0.27 -18.74 7.02
CA THR A 239 1.58 -19.28 6.60
C THR A 239 2.20 -20.25 7.61
N GLY A 240 1.81 -20.16 8.88
CA GLY A 240 2.45 -20.80 10.02
C GLY A 240 3.56 -19.91 10.60
N GLU A 241 3.60 -19.74 11.93
CA GLU A 241 4.55 -18.82 12.57
C GLU A 241 6.02 -19.14 12.27
N ASP A 242 6.38 -20.42 12.26
CA ASP A 242 7.74 -20.90 12.01
C ASP A 242 8.18 -20.84 10.53
N HIS A 243 7.31 -20.35 9.64
CA HIS A 243 7.62 -20.28 8.21
C HIS A 243 8.87 -19.42 7.95
N PRO A 244 9.83 -19.86 7.12
CA PRO A 244 11.08 -19.13 6.90
C PRO A 244 10.92 -17.69 6.38
N LEU A 245 9.84 -17.41 5.63
CA LEU A 245 9.50 -16.08 5.14
C LEU A 245 8.95 -15.12 6.23
N ASN A 246 8.75 -15.61 7.46
CA ASN A 246 8.36 -14.80 8.62
C ASN A 246 9.57 -14.28 9.43
N LYS A 247 10.79 -14.45 8.88
CA LYS A 247 12.02 -13.78 9.33
C LYS A 247 12.13 -12.39 8.71
N LEU A 248 12.79 -11.45 9.38
CA LEU A 248 13.13 -10.17 8.76
C LEU A 248 14.29 -10.34 7.77
N ARG A 249 15.28 -11.15 8.12
CA ARG A 249 16.37 -11.59 7.24
C ARG A 249 16.02 -12.92 6.61
N VAL A 250 15.61 -12.89 5.35
CA VAL A 250 15.28 -14.08 4.57
C VAL A 250 16.51 -14.52 3.77
N ILE A 251 16.81 -15.81 3.79
CA ILE A 251 17.86 -16.39 2.94
C ILE A 251 17.23 -16.75 1.59
N ILE A 252 17.67 -16.07 0.53
CA ILE A 252 17.20 -16.32 -0.84
C ILE A 252 18.11 -17.37 -1.49
N GLU A 253 17.74 -18.64 -1.36
CA GLU A 253 18.43 -19.77 -2.00
C GLU A 253 17.87 -20.06 -3.40
N PRO A 254 18.60 -20.79 -4.28
CA PRO A 254 18.06 -21.22 -5.56
C PRO A 254 16.72 -21.94 -5.42
N GLY A 255 15.68 -21.41 -6.06
CA GLY A 255 14.30 -21.93 -5.99
C GLY A 255 13.34 -21.07 -5.15
N VAL A 256 13.85 -20.13 -4.35
CA VAL A 256 13.03 -19.10 -3.68
C VAL A 256 12.84 -17.92 -4.64
N ASN A 257 11.58 -17.55 -4.94
CA ASN A 257 11.32 -16.35 -5.72
C ASN A 257 11.42 -15.13 -4.78
N PRO A 258 12.24 -14.10 -5.07
CA PRO A 258 12.26 -12.87 -4.29
C PRO A 258 10.88 -12.22 -4.12
N ASP A 259 9.95 -12.40 -5.06
CA ASP A 259 8.57 -11.91 -4.89
C ASP A 259 7.86 -12.56 -3.69
N ASP A 260 8.30 -13.72 -3.21
CA ASP A 260 7.71 -14.37 -2.03
C ASP A 260 8.04 -13.62 -0.73
N THR A 261 9.07 -12.77 -0.72
CA THR A 261 9.34 -11.87 0.42
C THR A 261 8.36 -10.70 0.48
N TYR A 262 7.59 -10.44 -0.58
CA TYR A 262 6.53 -9.44 -0.59
C TYR A 262 5.30 -9.98 0.17
N ASN A 263 5.35 -9.86 1.49
CA ASN A 263 4.28 -10.26 2.41
C ASN A 263 4.26 -9.34 3.64
N GLU A 264 3.37 -9.56 4.61
CA GLU A 264 3.18 -8.62 5.74
C GLU A 264 4.37 -8.57 6.72
N THR A 265 5.25 -9.57 6.70
CA THR A 265 6.38 -9.66 7.64
C THR A 265 7.36 -8.48 7.52
N PRO A 266 8.01 -8.22 6.37
CA PRO A 266 8.96 -7.11 6.26
C PRO A 266 8.35 -5.73 6.55
N TYR A 267 7.05 -5.55 6.32
CA TYR A 267 6.31 -4.32 6.62
C TYR A 267 6.05 -4.18 8.12
N GLU A 268 5.28 -5.11 8.70
CA GLU A 268 4.72 -4.94 10.05
C GLU A 268 5.67 -5.45 11.15
N LYS A 269 6.35 -6.57 10.94
CA LYS A 269 7.42 -7.02 11.86
C LYS A 269 8.62 -6.08 11.76
N GLY A 270 8.91 -5.58 10.55
CA GLY A 270 9.94 -4.55 10.33
C GLY A 270 9.61 -3.25 11.05
N TYR A 271 8.37 -2.76 10.92
CA TYR A 271 7.87 -1.62 11.70
C TYR A 271 8.02 -1.83 13.21
N CYS A 272 7.68 -3.00 13.72
CA CYS A 272 7.83 -3.31 15.14
C CYS A 272 9.31 -3.25 15.57
N PHE A 273 10.23 -3.69 14.72
CA PHE A 273 11.66 -3.60 15.02
C PHE A 273 12.17 -2.15 15.01
N VAL A 274 11.81 -1.35 14.01
CA VAL A 274 12.18 0.08 13.98
C VAL A 274 11.55 0.83 15.16
N SER A 275 10.32 0.48 15.54
CA SER A 275 9.66 1.02 16.75
C SER A 275 10.36 0.60 18.03
N TYR A 276 10.92 -0.62 18.08
CA TYR A 276 11.73 -1.08 19.21
C TYR A 276 13.03 -0.26 19.32
N LEU A 277 13.69 0.05 18.20
CA LEU A 277 14.86 0.95 18.20
C LEU A 277 14.49 2.34 18.73
N ALA A 278 13.35 2.90 18.31
CA ALA A 278 12.84 4.16 18.85
C ALA A 278 12.53 4.08 20.36
N HIS A 279 11.98 2.95 20.81
CA HIS A 279 11.72 2.69 22.23
C HIS A 279 12.99 2.64 23.07
N LEU A 280 14.06 2.00 22.56
CA LEU A 280 15.37 1.97 23.23
C LEU A 280 15.96 3.38 23.41
N VAL A 281 15.78 4.26 22.42
CA VAL A 281 16.20 5.67 22.52
C VAL A 281 15.36 6.44 23.55
N GLY A 282 14.09 6.10 23.71
CA GLY A 282 13.18 6.66 24.72
C GLY A 282 12.73 8.11 24.49
N ASP A 283 13.24 8.75 23.44
CA ASP A 283 12.92 10.13 23.05
C ASP A 283 12.68 10.21 21.54
N GLN A 284 11.46 10.55 21.14
CA GLN A 284 11.06 10.61 19.74
C GLN A 284 11.87 11.65 18.94
N SER A 285 12.23 12.79 19.55
CA SER A 285 12.99 13.84 18.85
C SER A 285 14.43 13.41 18.58
N LYS A 286 15.04 12.64 19.50
CA LYS A 286 16.35 12.04 19.29
C LYS A 286 16.31 10.95 18.21
N PHE A 287 15.26 10.14 18.18
CA PHE A 287 15.10 9.13 17.13
C PHE A 287 14.83 9.76 15.76
N ASP A 288 14.01 10.82 15.68
CA ASP A 288 13.81 11.58 14.44
C ASP A 288 15.15 12.18 13.94
N ALA A 289 15.98 12.71 14.85
CA ALA A 289 17.32 13.19 14.49
C ALA A 289 18.24 12.05 13.99
N PHE A 290 18.16 10.86 14.60
CA PHE A 290 18.85 9.66 14.10
C PHE A 290 18.40 9.28 12.70
N LEU A 291 17.10 9.33 12.38
CA LEU A 291 16.60 9.01 11.04
C LEU A 291 17.15 9.99 9.98
N GLN A 292 17.26 11.28 10.30
CA GLN A 292 17.93 12.24 9.41
C GLN A 292 19.41 11.90 9.21
N ALA A 293 20.12 11.58 10.29
CA ALA A 293 21.52 11.18 10.22
C ALA A 293 21.71 9.89 9.42
N TYR A 294 20.84 8.90 9.61
CA TYR A 294 20.81 7.63 8.89
C TYR A 294 20.61 7.85 7.39
N VAL A 295 19.59 8.61 6.98
CA VAL A 295 19.35 8.89 5.56
C VAL A 295 20.50 9.67 4.95
N ASN A 296 21.06 10.67 5.67
CA ASN A 296 22.18 11.44 5.18
C ASN A 296 23.46 10.59 5.04
N HIS A 297 23.71 9.68 5.99
CA HIS A 297 24.89 8.81 5.99
C HIS A 297 24.83 7.78 4.84
N PHE A 298 23.70 7.09 4.68
CA PHE A 298 23.53 6.03 3.68
C PHE A 298 22.91 6.50 2.36
N LYS A 299 22.80 7.81 2.15
CA LYS A 299 22.22 8.40 0.95
C LYS A 299 22.87 7.84 -0.33
N PHE A 300 22.05 7.31 -1.24
CA PHE A 300 22.49 6.67 -2.49
C PHE A 300 23.33 5.40 -2.31
N GLN A 301 23.27 4.77 -1.13
CA GLN A 301 23.94 3.51 -0.86
C GLN A 301 22.94 2.36 -0.80
N SER A 302 23.46 1.14 -0.91
CA SER A 302 22.72 -0.08 -0.67
C SER A 302 23.37 -0.82 0.49
N ILE A 303 22.58 -1.17 1.52
CA ILE A 303 23.08 -1.55 2.84
C ILE A 303 22.51 -2.88 3.34
N THR A 304 23.17 -3.49 4.32
CA THR A 304 22.66 -4.65 5.06
C THR A 304 22.09 -4.23 6.42
N ALA A 305 21.43 -5.15 7.13
CA ALA A 305 20.98 -4.87 8.49
C ALA A 305 22.17 -4.62 9.44
N ASP A 306 23.33 -5.24 9.19
CA ASP A 306 24.53 -5.04 10.00
C ASP A 306 25.05 -3.59 9.89
N ASP A 307 24.98 -2.99 8.70
CA ASP A 307 25.32 -1.56 8.51
C ASP A 307 24.38 -0.65 9.33
N THR A 308 23.08 -0.89 9.23
CA THR A 308 22.05 -0.13 9.97
C THR A 308 22.24 -0.22 11.48
N LEU A 309 22.41 -1.44 12.01
CA LEU A 309 22.50 -1.67 13.45
C LEU A 309 23.85 -1.19 14.01
N SER A 310 24.93 -1.33 13.25
CA SER A 310 26.23 -0.76 13.63
C SER A 310 26.15 0.76 13.71
N PHE A 311 25.56 1.42 12.70
CA PHE A 311 25.37 2.86 12.70
C PHE A 311 24.47 3.33 13.85
N PHE A 312 23.41 2.60 14.18
CA PHE A 312 22.55 2.89 15.34
C PHE A 312 23.34 2.88 16.66
N LEU A 313 24.15 1.85 16.89
CA LEU A 313 24.97 1.75 18.12
C LEU A 313 26.13 2.74 18.16
N GLU A 314 26.65 3.16 17.01
CA GLU A 314 27.65 4.24 16.91
C GLU A 314 27.05 5.62 17.19
N TYR A 315 25.82 5.85 16.71
CA TYR A 315 25.10 7.11 16.94
C TYR A 315 24.64 7.26 18.40
N PHE A 316 24.30 6.15 19.06
CA PHE A 316 23.90 6.09 20.47
C PHE A 316 24.90 5.26 21.30
N PRO A 317 26.10 5.81 21.61
CA PRO A 317 27.15 5.07 22.32
C PRO A 317 26.74 4.62 23.72
N GLU A 318 25.79 5.29 24.36
CA GLU A 318 25.20 4.89 25.64
C GLU A 318 24.43 3.57 25.53
N LEU A 319 23.62 3.40 24.49
CA LEU A 319 22.87 2.15 24.25
C LEU A 319 23.82 1.01 23.91
N LYS A 320 24.91 1.32 23.18
CA LYS A 320 25.99 0.35 22.93
C LYS A 320 26.68 -0.09 24.22
N ALA A 321 26.94 0.83 25.15
CA ALA A 321 27.55 0.50 26.44
C ALA A 321 26.62 -0.34 27.33
N GLU A 322 25.30 -0.15 27.20
CA GLU A 322 24.27 -0.96 27.87
C GLU A 322 24.08 -2.35 27.25
N GLY A 323 24.63 -2.60 26.05
CA GLY A 323 24.53 -3.89 25.37
C GLY A 323 23.13 -4.20 24.87
N VAL A 324 22.39 -3.18 24.39
CA VAL A 324 20.98 -3.32 23.96
C VAL A 324 20.79 -4.33 22.82
N ASP A 325 21.82 -4.57 22.02
CA ASP A 325 21.85 -5.54 20.92
C ASP A 325 21.81 -7.01 21.38
N SER A 326 22.12 -7.24 22.66
CA SER A 326 22.27 -8.57 23.27
C SER A 326 21.33 -8.81 24.46
N ILE A 327 20.27 -8.02 24.62
CA ILE A 327 19.27 -8.20 25.69
C ILE A 327 18.55 -9.55 25.48
N PRO A 328 18.50 -10.44 26.49
CA PRO A 328 17.83 -11.72 26.37
C PRO A 328 16.37 -11.61 25.91
N GLY A 329 16.04 -12.25 24.78
CA GLY A 329 14.71 -12.23 24.16
C GLY A 329 14.44 -11.06 23.21
N PHE A 330 15.35 -10.08 23.17
CA PHE A 330 15.30 -8.90 22.28
C PHE A 330 16.59 -8.70 21.48
N GLU A 331 17.43 -9.73 21.40
CA GLU A 331 18.70 -9.68 20.69
C GLU A 331 18.46 -9.24 19.23
N PHE A 332 19.30 -8.37 18.68
CA PHE A 332 19.12 -7.91 17.31
C PHE A 332 19.20 -9.09 16.31
N ASP A 333 20.07 -10.07 16.57
CA ASP A 333 20.15 -11.29 15.77
C ASP A 333 18.82 -12.08 15.80
N ARG A 334 18.14 -12.12 16.96
CA ARG A 334 16.85 -12.77 17.12
C ARG A 334 15.78 -12.09 16.26
N TRP A 335 15.73 -10.76 16.26
CA TRP A 335 14.82 -9.99 15.40
C TRP A 335 14.98 -10.34 13.92
N LEU A 336 16.24 -10.46 13.48
CA LEU A 336 16.57 -10.73 12.09
C LEU A 336 16.26 -12.19 11.70
N ASN A 337 16.70 -13.16 12.51
CA ASN A 337 16.85 -14.54 12.06
C ASN A 337 15.80 -15.52 12.61
N VAL A 338 14.98 -15.12 13.60
CA VAL A 338 13.94 -15.96 14.19
C VAL A 338 12.57 -15.64 13.57
N PRO A 339 11.84 -16.65 13.04
CA PRO A 339 10.51 -16.45 12.47
C PRO A 339 9.47 -16.19 13.59
N GLY A 340 8.24 -15.91 13.21
CA GLY A 340 7.13 -15.74 14.15
C GLY A 340 6.95 -14.31 14.69
N TRP A 341 6.10 -14.20 15.71
CA TRP A 341 5.59 -12.93 16.23
C TRP A 341 6.69 -11.98 16.74
N PRO A 342 6.59 -10.65 16.52
CA PRO A 342 7.60 -9.70 17.01
C PRO A 342 7.73 -9.73 18.55
N PRO A 343 8.97 -9.72 19.09
CA PRO A 343 9.20 -9.69 20.54
C PRO A 343 8.69 -8.41 21.23
N TYR A 344 8.68 -7.29 20.51
CA TYR A 344 8.17 -6.01 20.98
C TYR A 344 6.99 -5.55 20.13
N LEU A 345 5.97 -5.00 20.78
CA LEU A 345 4.86 -4.34 20.13
C LEU A 345 4.80 -2.88 20.63
N PRO A 346 4.73 -1.88 19.74
CA PRO A 346 4.55 -0.49 20.16
C PRO A 346 3.22 -0.31 20.89
N ASP A 347 3.19 0.64 21.82
CA ASP A 347 1.96 1.03 22.51
C ASP A 347 0.99 1.70 21.53
N LEU A 348 -0.20 1.11 21.42
CA LEU A 348 -1.29 1.62 20.57
C LEU A 348 -2.47 2.14 21.40
N SER A 349 -2.30 2.30 22.71
CA SER A 349 -3.34 2.80 23.62
C SER A 349 -3.96 4.15 23.19
N PRO A 350 -3.27 5.09 22.52
CA PRO A 350 -3.94 6.29 21.99
C PRO A 350 -5.05 5.97 20.97
N GLY A 351 -4.94 4.85 20.24
CA GLY A 351 -5.94 4.41 19.27
C GLY A 351 -7.26 3.98 19.89
N GLU A 352 -7.28 3.64 21.19
CA GLU A 352 -8.49 3.25 21.93
C GLU A 352 -9.56 4.35 21.91
N GLN A 353 -9.16 5.62 21.80
CA GLN A 353 -10.08 6.74 21.63
C GLN A 353 -10.97 6.59 20.39
N LEU A 354 -10.46 5.93 19.33
CA LEU A 354 -11.18 5.72 18.07
C LEU A 354 -11.74 4.29 17.95
N MET A 355 -11.06 3.29 18.53
CA MET A 355 -11.49 1.89 18.49
C MET A 355 -12.72 1.63 19.36
N LYS A 356 -12.73 2.09 20.62
CA LYS A 356 -13.83 1.79 21.56
C LYS A 356 -15.22 2.21 21.06
N PRO A 357 -15.43 3.45 20.56
CA PRO A 357 -16.73 3.82 20.02
C PRO A 357 -17.17 2.97 18.82
N ALA A 358 -16.21 2.49 18.02
CA ALA A 358 -16.49 1.60 16.90
C ALA A 358 -16.83 0.18 17.36
N ASP A 359 -16.12 -0.34 18.37
CA ASP A 359 -16.42 -1.64 18.98
C ASP A 359 -17.82 -1.64 19.62
N GLU A 360 -18.11 -0.63 20.45
CA GLU A 360 -19.41 -0.47 21.12
C GLU A 360 -20.56 -0.37 20.11
N LEU A 361 -20.38 0.44 19.05
CA LEU A 361 -21.40 0.55 17.99
C LEU A 361 -21.57 -0.78 17.25
N ALA A 362 -20.50 -1.53 17.00
CA ALA A 362 -20.59 -2.84 16.35
C ALA A 362 -21.34 -3.87 17.21
N GLU A 363 -21.16 -3.85 18.54
CA GLU A 363 -21.96 -4.68 19.45
C GLU A 363 -23.45 -4.33 19.40
N LEU A 364 -23.80 -3.03 19.38
CA LEU A 364 -25.19 -2.59 19.29
C LEU A 364 -25.88 -3.08 18.01
N TRP A 365 -25.17 -3.11 16.88
CA TRP A 365 -25.69 -3.62 15.61
C TRP A 365 -25.78 -5.15 15.54
N ALA A 366 -24.95 -5.85 16.32
CA ALA A 366 -24.96 -7.32 16.39
C ALA A 366 -25.98 -7.88 17.39
N ALA A 367 -26.57 -7.04 18.25
CA ALA A 367 -27.55 -7.47 19.24
C ALA A 367 -28.87 -7.97 18.61
N ASP A 368 -29.49 -8.99 19.23
CA ASP A 368 -30.80 -9.54 18.83
C ASP A 368 -31.94 -8.52 18.87
N GLY A 369 -31.80 -7.49 19.72
CA GLY A 369 -32.71 -6.35 19.81
C GLY A 369 -31.95 -5.04 19.68
N LEU A 370 -32.23 -4.27 18.62
CA LEU A 370 -31.57 -2.99 18.38
C LEU A 370 -32.01 -1.93 19.40
N ASN A 371 -31.05 -1.43 20.17
CA ASN A 371 -31.24 -0.20 20.94
C ASN A 371 -30.97 1.01 20.02
N MET A 372 -32.00 1.45 19.30
CA MET A 372 -31.89 2.54 18.33
C MET A 372 -31.48 3.87 18.99
N GLU A 373 -31.89 4.13 20.24
CA GLU A 373 -31.49 5.34 20.97
C GLU A 373 -29.96 5.36 21.19
N ALA A 374 -29.38 4.24 21.61
CA ALA A 374 -27.92 4.13 21.79
C ALA A 374 -27.17 4.19 20.45
N ILE A 375 -27.72 3.61 19.38
CA ILE A 375 -27.12 3.64 18.04
C ILE A 375 -27.13 5.07 17.47
N GLU A 376 -28.24 5.79 17.61
CA GLU A 376 -28.40 7.17 17.12
C GLU A 376 -27.54 8.18 17.89
N ALA A 377 -27.16 7.86 19.13
CA ALA A 377 -26.26 8.68 19.92
C ALA A 377 -24.81 8.70 19.39
N VAL A 378 -24.41 7.73 18.55
CA VAL A 378 -23.05 7.65 17.99
C VAL A 378 -22.97 8.37 16.64
N ASP A 379 -22.32 9.54 16.61
CA ASP A 379 -22.11 10.29 15.37
C ASP A 379 -20.93 9.76 14.55
N ILE A 380 -21.22 8.92 13.56
CA ILE A 380 -20.22 8.40 12.63
C ILE A 380 -19.82 9.41 11.53
N MET A 381 -20.48 10.57 11.43
CA MET A 381 -20.15 11.57 10.41
C MET A 381 -18.79 12.20 10.68
N ALA A 382 -18.38 12.29 11.94
CA ALA A 382 -17.05 12.73 12.34
C ALA A 382 -15.94 11.69 12.06
N TRP A 383 -16.30 10.41 11.85
CA TRP A 383 -15.31 9.34 11.71
C TRP A 383 -14.57 9.43 10.37
N LYS A 384 -13.24 9.30 10.44
CA LYS A 384 -12.36 9.20 9.27
C LYS A 384 -12.29 7.75 8.76
N THR A 385 -11.59 7.56 7.64
CA THR A 385 -11.51 6.30 6.90
C THR A 385 -11.12 5.11 7.76
N TYR A 386 -9.99 5.15 8.47
CA TYR A 386 -9.56 4.01 9.28
C TYR A 386 -10.57 3.64 10.38
N GLN A 387 -11.28 4.61 10.97
CA GLN A 387 -12.29 4.33 12.00
C GLN A 387 -13.53 3.67 11.42
N LEU A 388 -13.99 4.13 10.24
CA LEU A 388 -15.08 3.49 9.51
C LEU A 388 -14.68 2.09 9.03
N VAL A 389 -13.45 1.92 8.54
CA VAL A 389 -12.87 0.63 8.16
C VAL A 389 -12.85 -0.32 9.35
N TYR A 390 -12.34 0.12 10.50
CA TYR A 390 -12.29 -0.67 11.72
C TYR A 390 -13.69 -1.08 12.19
N PHE A 391 -14.63 -0.14 12.23
CA PHE A 391 -16.03 -0.42 12.53
C PHE A 391 -16.62 -1.51 11.61
N LEU A 392 -16.38 -1.41 10.31
CA LEU A 392 -16.86 -2.41 9.35
C LEU A 392 -16.15 -3.76 9.51
N ASP A 393 -14.88 -3.78 9.88
CA ASP A 393 -14.17 -5.01 10.19
C ASP A 393 -14.77 -5.69 11.44
N GLN A 394 -15.16 -4.93 12.47
CA GLN A 394 -15.90 -5.45 13.63
C GLN A 394 -17.27 -6.01 13.24
N ILE A 395 -18.03 -5.28 12.42
CA ILE A 395 -19.32 -5.76 11.88
C ILE A 395 -19.12 -7.04 11.06
N LEU A 396 -18.08 -7.10 10.23
CA LEU A 396 -17.78 -8.26 9.41
C LEU A 396 -17.41 -9.48 10.27
N GLN A 397 -16.64 -9.30 11.34
CA GLN A 397 -16.33 -10.38 12.29
C GLN A 397 -17.61 -10.93 12.94
N LYS A 398 -18.51 -10.03 13.38
CA LYS A 398 -19.79 -10.36 14.02
C LYS A 398 -20.85 -10.90 13.06
N SER A 399 -20.68 -10.71 11.76
CA SER A 399 -21.62 -11.21 10.75
C SER A 399 -21.64 -12.76 10.72
N PRO A 400 -22.79 -13.40 10.41
CA PRO A 400 -24.06 -12.77 10.06
C PRO A 400 -24.74 -12.10 11.26
N LEU A 401 -25.27 -10.89 11.05
CA LEU A 401 -26.06 -10.15 12.03
C LEU A 401 -27.51 -10.67 12.05
N PRO A 402 -28.29 -10.35 13.09
CA PRO A 402 -29.72 -10.63 13.12
C PRO A 402 -30.48 -10.06 11.92
N ALA A 403 -31.52 -10.76 11.49
CA ALA A 403 -32.27 -10.45 10.27
C ALA A 403 -32.79 -8.99 10.26
N GLY A 404 -32.55 -8.27 9.17
CA GLY A 404 -32.97 -6.87 9.02
C GLY A 404 -31.99 -5.83 9.56
N ASN A 405 -30.96 -6.23 10.34
CA ASN A 405 -30.02 -5.28 10.92
C ASN A 405 -29.10 -4.67 9.86
N VAL A 406 -28.61 -5.45 8.90
CA VAL A 406 -27.76 -4.93 7.80
C VAL A 406 -28.52 -3.94 6.93
N GLU A 407 -29.80 -4.18 6.65
CA GLU A 407 -30.65 -3.28 5.87
C GLU A 407 -30.92 -1.97 6.61
N ARG A 408 -31.10 -2.01 7.93
CA ARG A 408 -31.22 -0.82 8.76
C ARG A 408 -29.91 -0.04 8.82
N LEU A 409 -28.78 -0.72 9.01
CA LEU A 409 -27.45 -0.12 8.99
C LEU A 409 -27.19 0.57 7.64
N SER A 410 -27.50 -0.10 6.53
CA SER A 410 -27.40 0.42 5.17
C SER A 410 -28.18 1.73 4.99
N LYS A 411 -29.40 1.80 5.54
CA LYS A 411 -30.27 2.99 5.47
C LYS A 411 -29.77 4.11 6.38
N MET A 412 -29.31 3.78 7.58
CA MET A 412 -28.86 4.75 8.57
C MET A 412 -27.53 5.39 8.19
N TYR A 413 -26.62 4.63 7.57
CA TYR A 413 -25.28 5.09 7.23
C TYR A 413 -25.01 5.14 5.72
N PRO A 414 -25.62 6.08 4.97
CA PRO A 414 -25.29 6.31 3.57
C PRO A 414 -23.80 6.60 3.31
N LYS A 415 -23.10 7.20 4.28
CA LYS A 415 -21.64 7.44 4.23
C LYS A 415 -20.84 6.14 4.05
N ILE A 416 -21.39 5.00 4.46
CA ILE A 416 -20.85 3.66 4.27
C ILE A 416 -21.49 3.01 3.05
N SER A 417 -22.83 2.89 3.04
CA SER A 417 -23.54 2.06 2.06
C SER A 417 -23.54 2.62 0.63
N LYS A 418 -23.23 3.92 0.47
CA LYS A 418 -23.07 4.62 -0.81
C LYS A 418 -21.66 5.16 -1.03
N ALA A 419 -20.69 4.75 -0.21
CA ALA A 419 -19.31 5.20 -0.29
C ALA A 419 -18.72 4.90 -1.67
N GLN A 420 -17.87 5.80 -2.17
CA GLN A 420 -17.01 5.53 -3.33
C GLN A 420 -15.61 5.04 -2.90
N ASN A 421 -15.22 5.28 -1.64
CA ASN A 421 -14.03 4.75 -1.02
C ASN A 421 -13.94 3.21 -1.17
N ALA A 422 -12.91 2.73 -1.86
CA ALA A 422 -12.76 1.31 -2.19
C ALA A 422 -12.58 0.40 -0.95
N GLU A 423 -11.94 0.90 0.12
CA GLU A 423 -11.75 0.13 1.35
C GLU A 423 -13.07 -0.06 2.13
N LEU A 424 -13.95 0.95 2.12
CA LEU A 424 -15.31 0.83 2.68
C LEU A 424 -16.19 -0.07 1.81
N ARG A 425 -16.14 0.10 0.49
CA ARG A 425 -16.91 -0.73 -0.46
C ARG A 425 -16.55 -2.21 -0.36
N LEU A 426 -15.26 -2.54 -0.23
CA LEU A 426 -14.80 -3.91 -0.04
C LEU A 426 -15.49 -4.56 1.16
N ARG A 427 -15.36 -3.95 2.34
CA ARG A 427 -15.89 -4.50 3.59
C ARG A 427 -17.41 -4.56 3.56
N TRP A 428 -18.04 -3.53 3.01
CA TRP A 428 -19.49 -3.54 2.83
C TRP A 428 -19.97 -4.68 1.93
N CYS A 429 -19.26 -4.95 0.82
CA CYS A 429 -19.56 -6.09 -0.05
C CYS A 429 -19.34 -7.43 0.68
N GLN A 430 -18.29 -7.56 1.50
CA GLN A 430 -18.08 -8.76 2.32
C GLN A 430 -19.20 -8.96 3.35
N ILE A 431 -19.68 -7.88 3.98
CA ILE A 431 -20.81 -7.91 4.91
C ILE A 431 -22.08 -8.36 4.17
N ILE A 432 -22.38 -7.80 2.99
CA ILE A 432 -23.52 -8.23 2.15
C ILE A 432 -23.46 -9.74 1.90
N LEU A 433 -22.30 -10.25 1.47
CA LEU A 433 -22.12 -11.67 1.13
C LEU A 433 -22.22 -12.57 2.37
N LYS A 434 -21.58 -12.19 3.49
CA LYS A 434 -21.58 -12.97 4.73
C LYS A 434 -22.96 -13.03 5.40
N ASN A 435 -23.83 -12.07 5.10
CA ASN A 435 -25.23 -12.02 5.55
C ASN A 435 -26.23 -12.56 4.51
N ASN A 436 -25.77 -13.05 3.35
CA ASN A 436 -26.61 -13.49 2.23
C ASN A 436 -27.71 -12.48 1.83
N LEU A 437 -27.35 -11.19 1.78
CA LEU A 437 -28.30 -10.12 1.44
C LEU A 437 -28.42 -9.97 -0.08
N GLU A 438 -29.13 -10.91 -0.71
CA GLU A 438 -29.24 -11.04 -2.18
C GLU A 438 -29.77 -9.78 -2.86
N ALA A 439 -30.66 -9.03 -2.21
CA ALA A 439 -31.21 -7.77 -2.72
C ALA A 439 -30.12 -6.69 -2.97
N GLU A 440 -28.94 -6.83 -2.38
CA GLU A 440 -27.82 -5.89 -2.47
C GLU A 440 -26.64 -6.45 -3.29
N TYR A 441 -26.78 -7.62 -3.92
CA TYR A 441 -25.72 -8.23 -4.75
C TYR A 441 -25.29 -7.38 -5.95
N SER A 442 -26.17 -6.48 -6.43
CA SER A 442 -25.80 -5.48 -7.44
C SER A 442 -24.62 -4.62 -6.99
N LYS A 443 -24.52 -4.24 -5.71
CA LYS A 443 -23.39 -3.45 -5.19
C LYS A 443 -22.06 -4.21 -5.28
N VAL A 444 -22.08 -5.53 -5.04
CA VAL A 444 -20.91 -6.41 -5.16
C VAL A 444 -20.46 -6.46 -6.63
N LYS A 445 -21.42 -6.69 -7.54
CA LYS A 445 -21.19 -6.70 -8.98
C LYS A 445 -20.64 -5.36 -9.49
N ASP A 446 -21.21 -4.24 -9.05
CA ASP A 446 -20.78 -2.90 -9.45
C ASP A 446 -19.35 -2.59 -8.97
N PHE A 447 -18.99 -3.05 -7.77
CA PHE A 447 -17.62 -2.86 -7.26
C PHE A 447 -16.60 -3.68 -8.05
N LEU A 448 -16.91 -4.93 -8.38
CA LEU A 448 -16.06 -5.78 -9.21
C LEU A 448 -15.96 -5.32 -10.68
N HIS A 449 -16.96 -4.60 -11.21
CA HIS A 449 -16.84 -3.95 -12.52
C HIS A 449 -15.95 -2.71 -12.50
N SER A 450 -15.87 -2.01 -11.37
CA SER A 450 -15.17 -0.73 -11.30
C SER A 450 -13.64 -0.84 -11.25
N GLN A 451 -13.09 -2.01 -10.89
CA GLN A 451 -11.66 -2.19 -10.66
C GLN A 451 -11.23 -3.66 -10.71
N GLY A 452 -9.93 -3.91 -10.91
CA GLY A 452 -9.31 -5.23 -10.96
C GLY A 452 -8.17 -5.47 -9.96
N LYS A 453 -8.06 -4.63 -8.92
CA LYS A 453 -7.01 -4.74 -7.89
C LYS A 453 -7.15 -6.07 -7.15
N GLN A 454 -6.04 -6.82 -7.06
CA GLN A 454 -6.02 -8.17 -6.49
C GLN A 454 -6.54 -8.20 -5.04
N LYS A 455 -6.14 -7.21 -4.22
CA LYS A 455 -6.55 -7.05 -2.80
C LYS A 455 -8.07 -6.99 -2.63
N TYR A 456 -8.81 -6.48 -3.61
CA TYR A 456 -10.26 -6.30 -3.52
C TYR A 456 -11.01 -7.43 -4.23
N THR A 457 -10.51 -7.83 -5.40
CA THR A 457 -11.17 -8.83 -6.24
C THR A 457 -11.15 -10.22 -5.60
N LEU A 458 -9.99 -10.71 -5.14
CA LEU A 458 -9.87 -12.10 -4.67
C LEU A 458 -10.70 -12.41 -3.41
N PRO A 459 -10.71 -11.57 -2.36
CA PRO A 459 -11.54 -11.84 -1.18
C PRO A 459 -13.04 -11.94 -1.50
N LEU A 460 -13.54 -11.11 -2.43
CA LEU A 460 -14.96 -11.15 -2.82
C LEU A 460 -15.29 -12.41 -3.62
N TYR A 461 -14.42 -12.84 -4.54
CA TYR A 461 -14.61 -14.13 -5.22
C TYR A 461 -14.59 -15.31 -4.27
N ARG A 462 -13.69 -15.32 -3.27
CA ARG A 462 -13.68 -16.37 -2.22
C ARG A 462 -14.96 -16.34 -1.39
N ALA A 463 -15.42 -15.16 -0.99
CA ALA A 463 -16.64 -14.99 -0.20
C ALA A 463 -17.88 -15.44 -0.98
N MET A 464 -18.00 -15.07 -2.27
CA MET A 464 -19.09 -15.54 -3.12
C MET A 464 -19.05 -17.05 -3.34
N TRP A 465 -17.86 -17.61 -3.63
CA TRP A 465 -17.72 -19.04 -3.91
C TRP A 465 -17.97 -19.93 -2.68
N GLY A 466 -17.54 -19.47 -1.50
CA GLY A 466 -17.84 -20.09 -0.22
C GLY A 466 -19.28 -19.87 0.29
N GLY A 467 -20.06 -19.01 -0.39
CA GLY A 467 -21.41 -18.62 0.00
C GLY A 467 -22.53 -19.49 -0.56
N SER A 468 -23.73 -18.90 -0.65
CA SER A 468 -24.95 -19.52 -1.17
C SER A 468 -24.89 -19.82 -2.67
N GLU A 469 -25.86 -20.60 -3.18
CA GLU A 469 -25.98 -20.87 -4.62
C GLU A 469 -26.14 -19.59 -5.44
N ALA A 470 -26.94 -18.63 -4.94
CA ALA A 470 -27.09 -17.31 -5.56
C ALA A 470 -25.77 -16.55 -5.61
N ALA A 471 -24.95 -16.61 -4.55
CA ALA A 471 -23.64 -15.98 -4.52
C ALA A 471 -22.66 -16.63 -5.51
N ARG A 472 -22.68 -17.96 -5.64
CA ARG A 472 -21.86 -18.68 -6.64
C ARG A 472 -22.28 -18.33 -8.07
N ALA A 473 -23.58 -18.21 -8.33
CA ALA A 473 -24.10 -17.76 -9.62
C ALA A 473 -23.63 -16.33 -9.93
N LEU A 474 -23.72 -15.42 -8.95
CA LEU A 474 -23.20 -14.06 -9.06
C LEU A 474 -21.71 -14.03 -9.42
N ALA A 475 -20.89 -14.90 -8.80
CA ALA A 475 -19.46 -14.99 -9.10
C ALA A 475 -19.21 -15.38 -10.56
N MET A 476 -19.86 -16.43 -11.05
CA MET A 476 -19.69 -16.91 -12.43
C MET A 476 -20.16 -15.88 -13.45
N GLU A 477 -21.31 -15.24 -13.22
CA GLU A 477 -21.85 -14.18 -14.06
C GLU A 477 -20.90 -12.97 -14.10
N THR A 478 -20.48 -12.50 -12.92
CA THR A 478 -19.61 -11.32 -12.80
C THR A 478 -18.24 -11.59 -13.43
N PHE A 479 -17.66 -12.77 -13.24
CA PHE A 479 -16.37 -13.11 -13.86
C PHE A 479 -16.48 -13.18 -15.38
N SER A 480 -17.55 -13.78 -15.91
CA SER A 480 -17.78 -13.82 -17.35
C SER A 480 -17.86 -12.42 -17.98
N ALA A 481 -18.47 -11.47 -17.27
CA ALA A 481 -18.59 -10.08 -17.72
C ALA A 481 -17.30 -9.24 -17.57
N THR A 482 -16.49 -9.52 -16.54
CA THR A 482 -15.33 -8.68 -16.19
C THR A 482 -13.99 -9.27 -16.62
N ALA A 483 -13.90 -10.58 -16.91
CA ALA A 483 -12.63 -11.26 -17.22
C ALA A 483 -11.78 -10.53 -18.28
N PRO A 484 -12.32 -10.03 -19.41
CA PRO A 484 -11.53 -9.30 -20.41
C PRO A 484 -10.90 -8.00 -19.88
N GLN A 485 -11.45 -7.43 -18.81
CA GLN A 485 -11.00 -6.17 -18.22
C GLN A 485 -9.95 -6.37 -17.12
N LEU A 486 -9.78 -7.60 -16.64
CA LEU A 486 -8.86 -7.91 -15.54
C LEU A 486 -7.44 -8.17 -16.04
N HIS A 487 -6.46 -7.91 -15.18
CA HIS A 487 -5.09 -8.38 -15.41
C HIS A 487 -5.04 -9.91 -15.46
N ILE A 488 -4.17 -10.48 -16.32
CA ILE A 488 -4.11 -11.92 -16.56
C ILE A 488 -3.86 -12.74 -15.29
N ASN A 489 -3.01 -12.25 -14.38
CA ASN A 489 -2.78 -12.93 -13.11
C ASN A 489 -4.06 -12.97 -12.26
N VAL A 490 -4.80 -11.87 -12.20
CA VAL A 490 -6.07 -11.80 -11.45
C VAL A 490 -7.09 -12.76 -12.07
N GLN A 491 -7.18 -12.83 -13.40
CA GLN A 491 -8.02 -13.81 -14.08
C GLN A 491 -7.65 -15.24 -13.68
N ASN A 492 -6.35 -15.58 -13.68
CA ASN A 492 -5.88 -16.92 -13.32
C ASN A 492 -6.20 -17.28 -11.86
N TYR A 493 -6.04 -16.34 -10.93
CA TYR A 493 -6.41 -16.56 -9.53
C TYR A 493 -7.92 -16.74 -9.36
N VAL A 494 -8.73 -15.94 -10.06
CA VAL A 494 -10.20 -16.08 -10.01
C VAL A 494 -10.64 -17.42 -10.61
N LYS A 495 -10.08 -17.84 -11.76
CA LYS A 495 -10.34 -19.17 -12.33
C LYS A 495 -10.02 -20.29 -11.33
N LYS A 496 -8.88 -20.20 -10.64
CA LYS A 496 -8.52 -21.16 -9.59
C LYS A 496 -9.53 -21.20 -8.45
N ILE A 497 -10.07 -20.04 -8.03
CA ILE A 497 -11.12 -19.98 -7.01
C ILE A 497 -12.41 -20.64 -7.51
N LEU A 498 -12.79 -20.40 -8.78
CA LEU A 498 -14.03 -20.90 -9.39
C LEU A 498 -13.94 -22.35 -9.88
N GLY A 499 -12.75 -22.96 -9.88
CA GLY A 499 -12.53 -24.31 -10.42
C GLY A 499 -12.64 -24.39 -11.94
N LEU A 500 -12.24 -23.33 -12.65
CA LEU A 500 -12.29 -23.18 -14.12
C LEU A 500 -10.97 -23.50 -14.82
#